data_AF-A0A955M471-F1
#
_entry.id   AF-A0A955M471-F1
#
_cell.length_a   1.000
_cell.length_b   1.000
_cell.length_c   1.000
_cell.angle_alpha   90.00
_cell.angle_beta   90.00
_cell.angle_gamma   90.00
#
_symmetry.space_group_name_H-M   'P 1'
#
loop_
_entity.id
_entity.type
_entity.pdbx_description
1 polymer ?
#
loop_
_entity_poly.entity_id
_entity_poly.type
_entity_poly.pdbx_seq_one_letter_code
_entity_poly.pdbx_strand_id
1 'polypeptide(L)'
;YEEGELTWKIVRDYLTDKVSKVIIDSEEDSNRIKKFVQMLIGRQMVSKIHHYKGNTPLFDSKHVSKQIKTIYDTNVYCKSGAYIVIEPTEGLIVVDVNSGKFKTKASPGEAAFMVNMEVIPEIARQLRLRDLGGIIVIDFIDMVREDHKRKVHEALQKALSKDHAKTEVNRISSLGLVEMTRARTGKTLESISFGCCPFCDGRGRVKYAN
;
A
#
# COMPACT_ATOMS: atom_id res chain seq x y z
N TYR A 1 -2.51 19.32 12.13
CA TYR A 1 -2.66 19.29 10.67
C TYR A 1 -3.96 19.98 10.36
N GLU A 2 -3.91 21.20 9.80
CA GLU A 2 -5.13 21.79 9.24
C GLU A 2 -5.56 20.94 8.05
N GLU A 3 -6.83 20.52 8.02
CA GLU A 3 -7.42 19.67 6.99
C GLU A 3 -7.15 20.18 5.55
N GLY A 4 -6.98 21.50 5.43
CA GLY A 4 -6.59 22.18 4.21
C GLY A 4 -5.22 21.83 3.62
N GLU A 5 -4.24 21.55 4.48
CA GLU A 5 -2.86 21.28 4.06
C GLU A 5 -2.74 19.87 3.47
N LEU A 6 -3.46 18.90 4.03
CA LEU A 6 -3.49 17.53 3.53
C LEU A 6 -4.16 17.45 2.16
N THR A 7 -5.32 18.08 2.03
CA THR A 7 -6.06 18.14 0.76
C THR A 7 -5.21 18.76 -0.35
N TRP A 8 -4.46 19.82 -0.04
CA TRP A 8 -3.51 20.41 -0.97
C TRP A 8 -2.38 19.44 -1.35
N LYS A 9 -1.74 18.81 -0.36
CA LYS A 9 -0.67 17.83 -0.59
C LYS A 9 -1.13 16.73 -1.55
N ILE A 10 -2.33 16.18 -1.33
CA ILE A 10 -2.90 15.13 -2.19
C ILE A 10 -3.11 15.63 -3.62
N VAL A 11 -3.71 16.82 -3.79
CA VAL A 11 -3.92 17.38 -5.12
C VAL A 11 -2.59 17.62 -5.83
N ARG A 12 -1.61 18.23 -5.18
CA ARG A 12 -0.27 18.49 -5.75
C ARG A 12 0.43 17.19 -6.16
N ASP A 13 0.41 16.18 -5.30
CA ASP A 13 1.20 14.96 -5.50
C ASP A 13 0.53 14.02 -6.52
N TYR A 14 -0.81 13.95 -6.56
CA TYR A 14 -1.55 12.97 -7.37
C TYR A 14 -2.26 13.54 -8.61
N LEU A 15 -2.53 14.85 -8.70
CA LEU A 15 -3.22 15.43 -9.86
C LEU A 15 -2.26 15.56 -11.05
N THR A 16 -2.20 14.49 -11.85
CA THR A 16 -1.38 14.42 -13.06
C THR A 16 -2.24 14.40 -14.33
N ASP A 17 -1.62 14.50 -15.49
CA ASP A 17 -2.31 14.40 -16.78
C ASP A 17 -3.02 13.04 -16.96
N LYS A 18 -2.51 11.99 -16.33
CA LYS A 18 -3.09 10.64 -16.34
C LYS A 18 -4.37 10.52 -15.52
N VAL A 19 -4.62 11.44 -14.59
CA VAL A 19 -5.86 11.48 -13.83
C VAL A 19 -6.97 12.03 -14.72
N SER A 20 -8.03 11.26 -14.91
CA SER A 20 -9.20 11.69 -15.70
C SER A 20 -10.17 12.55 -14.88
N LYS A 21 -10.43 12.18 -13.63
CA LYS A 21 -11.36 12.88 -12.73
C LYS A 21 -10.89 12.80 -11.28
N VAL A 22 -11.02 13.92 -10.57
CA VAL A 22 -11.00 14.01 -9.10
C VAL A 22 -12.45 14.21 -8.68
N ILE A 23 -12.95 13.32 -7.82
CA ILE A 23 -14.35 13.31 -7.40
C ILE A 23 -14.39 13.61 -5.91
N ILE A 24 -15.18 14.60 -5.51
CA ILE A 24 -15.26 15.13 -4.15
C ILE A 24 -16.74 15.16 -3.76
N ASP A 25 -17.09 14.68 -2.57
CA ASP A 25 -18.48 14.59 -2.07
C ASP A 25 -18.91 15.77 -1.18
N SER A 26 -18.00 16.72 -0.94
CA SER A 26 -18.27 18.01 -0.34
C SER A 26 -18.27 19.13 -1.39
N GLU A 27 -19.37 19.88 -1.49
CA GLU A 27 -19.49 21.01 -2.42
C GLU A 27 -18.48 22.12 -2.08
N GLU A 28 -18.34 22.41 -0.78
CA GLU A 28 -17.42 23.39 -0.25
C GLU A 28 -15.97 23.03 -0.64
N ASP A 29 -15.55 21.80 -0.39
CA ASP A 29 -14.20 21.33 -0.70
C ASP A 29 -13.96 21.27 -2.21
N SER A 30 -14.96 20.89 -3.00
CA SER A 30 -14.87 20.94 -4.47
C SER A 30 -14.61 22.36 -4.96
N ASN A 31 -15.34 23.35 -4.45
CA ASN A 31 -15.17 24.75 -4.85
C ASN A 31 -13.81 25.31 -4.40
N ARG A 32 -13.41 24.96 -3.18
CA ARG A 32 -12.11 25.30 -2.61
C ARG A 32 -10.95 24.70 -3.43
N ILE A 33 -10.99 23.41 -3.73
CA ILE A 33 -9.96 22.73 -4.55
C ILE A 33 -9.91 23.32 -5.96
N LYS A 34 -11.04 23.62 -6.59
CA LYS A 34 -11.06 24.26 -7.93
C LYS A 34 -10.31 25.58 -7.94
N LYS A 35 -10.54 26.45 -6.95
CA LYS A 35 -9.81 27.72 -6.81
C LYS A 35 -8.31 27.49 -6.67
N PHE A 36 -7.90 26.53 -5.83
CA PHE A 36 -6.48 26.20 -5.65
C PHE A 36 -5.82 25.66 -6.92
N VAL A 37 -6.44 24.68 -7.58
CA VAL A 37 -5.95 24.12 -8.84
C VAL A 37 -5.83 25.21 -9.91
N GLN A 38 -6.81 26.12 -9.98
CA GLN A 38 -6.79 27.24 -10.91
C GLN A 38 -5.60 28.19 -10.66
N MET A 39 -5.29 28.48 -9.40
CA MET A 39 -4.23 29.41 -9.02
C MET A 39 -2.82 28.82 -9.16
N LEU A 40 -2.63 27.54 -8.82
CA LEU A 40 -1.30 26.96 -8.60
C LEU A 40 -0.87 25.91 -9.63
N ILE A 41 -1.81 25.24 -10.31
CA ILE A 41 -1.50 24.14 -11.24
C ILE A 41 -1.84 24.52 -12.67
N GLY A 42 -3.03 25.09 -12.89
CA GLY A 42 -3.46 25.57 -14.20
C GLY A 42 -4.95 25.37 -14.45
N ARG A 43 -5.54 26.30 -15.20
CA ARG A 43 -6.98 26.34 -15.53
C ARG A 43 -7.47 25.06 -16.21
N GLN A 44 -6.64 24.42 -17.03
CA GLN A 44 -6.98 23.19 -17.74
C GLN A 44 -7.29 22.02 -16.79
N MET A 45 -6.65 21.98 -15.63
CA MET A 45 -6.82 20.89 -14.66
C MET A 45 -8.10 21.04 -13.82
N VAL A 46 -8.68 22.24 -13.76
CA VAL A 46 -9.94 22.52 -13.04
C VAL A 46 -11.09 21.68 -13.61
N SER A 47 -11.07 21.42 -14.92
CA SER A 47 -12.07 20.60 -15.61
C SER A 47 -12.14 19.16 -15.09
N LYS A 48 -11.07 18.67 -14.44
CA LYS A 48 -11.00 17.33 -13.87
C LYS A 48 -11.65 17.25 -12.48
N ILE A 49 -11.94 18.39 -11.83
CA ILE A 49 -12.51 18.43 -10.47
C ILE A 49 -14.04 18.40 -10.53
N HIS A 50 -14.64 17.33 -10.00
CA HIS A 50 -16.06 17.07 -10.07
C HIS A 50 -16.66 16.91 -8.66
N HIS A 51 -17.73 17.66 -8.39
CA HIS A 51 -18.55 17.44 -7.20
C HIS A 51 -19.47 16.22 -7.43
N TYR A 52 -19.44 15.28 -6.50
CA TYR A 52 -20.28 14.09 -6.48
C TYR A 52 -21.64 14.44 -5.89
N LYS A 53 -22.70 14.22 -6.66
CA LYS A 53 -24.10 14.51 -6.28
C LYS A 53 -24.96 13.25 -6.11
N GLY A 54 -24.33 12.09 -5.98
CA GLY A 54 -25.05 10.83 -5.82
C GLY A 54 -25.56 10.65 -4.40
N ASN A 55 -26.65 9.90 -4.24
CA ASN A 55 -27.27 9.63 -2.94
C ASN A 55 -26.55 8.51 -2.15
N THR A 56 -25.70 7.73 -2.82
CA THR A 56 -24.89 6.68 -2.20
C THR A 56 -23.53 7.25 -1.81
N PRO A 57 -22.96 6.92 -0.64
CA PRO A 57 -21.63 7.41 -0.27
C PRO A 57 -20.60 7.20 -1.38
N LEU A 58 -19.73 8.19 -1.62
CA LEU A 58 -18.83 8.22 -2.77
C LEU A 58 -17.99 6.94 -2.87
N PHE A 59 -17.38 6.50 -1.78
CA PHE A 59 -16.55 5.30 -1.75
C PHE A 59 -17.31 4.00 -2.03
N ASP A 60 -18.58 3.93 -1.63
CA ASP A 60 -19.45 2.78 -1.94
C ASP A 60 -19.80 2.77 -3.43
N SER A 61 -20.14 3.95 -3.99
CA SER A 61 -20.42 4.11 -5.42
C SER A 61 -19.23 3.77 -6.32
N LYS A 62 -18.01 3.84 -5.77
CA LYS A 62 -16.75 3.48 -6.44
C LYS A 62 -16.23 2.10 -6.06
N HIS A 63 -16.96 1.35 -5.23
CA HIS A 63 -16.59 0.01 -4.77
C HIS A 63 -15.21 -0.05 -4.08
N VAL A 64 -14.79 1.04 -3.43
CA VAL A 64 -13.51 1.09 -2.70
C VAL A 64 -13.68 0.90 -1.20
N SER A 65 -14.89 1.09 -0.65
CA SER A 65 -15.15 0.98 0.79
C SER A 65 -14.72 -0.35 1.40
N LYS A 66 -14.92 -1.46 0.67
CA LYS A 66 -14.47 -2.78 1.16
C LYS A 66 -12.96 -2.84 1.32
N GLN A 67 -12.20 -2.28 0.38
CA GLN A 67 -10.73 -2.24 0.46
C GLN A 67 -10.24 -1.35 1.60
N ILE A 68 -10.95 -0.26 1.88
CA ILE A 68 -10.65 0.62 3.01
C ILE A 68 -10.88 -0.11 4.33
N LYS A 69 -11.97 -0.88 4.46
CA LYS A 69 -12.26 -1.64 5.69
C LYS A 69 -11.21 -2.69 6.01
N THR A 70 -10.63 -3.31 4.99
CA THR A 70 -9.60 -4.35 5.13
C THR A 70 -8.18 -3.77 5.17
N ILE A 71 -8.02 -2.45 5.28
CA ILE A 71 -6.70 -1.81 5.20
C ILE A 71 -5.79 -2.17 6.38
N TYR A 72 -6.39 -2.52 7.51
CA TYR A 72 -5.69 -2.91 8.75
C TYR A 72 -5.52 -4.43 8.89
N ASP A 73 -6.08 -5.21 7.97
CA ASP A 73 -5.95 -6.66 8.03
C ASP A 73 -4.48 -7.04 7.87
N THR A 74 -3.97 -7.88 8.77
CA THR A 74 -2.60 -8.40 8.68
C THR A 74 -2.41 -9.21 7.40
N ASN A 75 -3.42 -9.99 7.02
CA ASN A 75 -3.42 -10.84 5.83
C ASN A 75 -4.06 -10.14 4.63
N VAL A 76 -3.36 -10.11 3.50
CA VAL A 76 -3.85 -9.53 2.24
C VAL A 76 -3.84 -10.58 1.15
N TYR A 77 -5.04 -10.99 0.73
CA TYR A 77 -5.23 -12.09 -0.22
C TYR A 77 -5.25 -11.62 -1.68
N CYS A 78 -4.50 -12.32 -2.53
CA CYS A 78 -4.55 -12.23 -3.97
C CYS A 78 -5.69 -13.11 -4.54
N LYS A 79 -6.05 -12.87 -5.80
CA LYS A 79 -7.15 -13.59 -6.46
C LYS A 79 -6.87 -15.09 -6.60
N SER A 80 -5.61 -15.47 -6.73
CA SER A 80 -5.20 -16.87 -6.83
C SER A 80 -5.30 -17.65 -5.52
N GLY A 81 -5.49 -16.96 -4.39
CA GLY A 81 -5.45 -17.54 -3.05
C GLY A 81 -4.07 -17.51 -2.39
N ALA A 82 -3.04 -17.01 -3.07
CA ALA A 82 -1.82 -16.53 -2.43
C ALA A 82 -2.14 -15.31 -1.55
N TYR A 83 -1.31 -15.02 -0.55
CA TYR A 83 -1.49 -13.87 0.31
C TYR A 83 -0.17 -13.39 0.90
N ILE A 84 -0.16 -12.15 1.35
CA ILE A 84 0.95 -11.58 2.11
C ILE A 84 0.50 -11.27 3.54
N VAL A 85 1.42 -11.42 4.49
CA VAL A 85 1.25 -11.04 5.89
C VAL A 85 2.10 -9.81 6.13
N ILE A 86 1.51 -8.71 6.62
CA ILE A 86 2.25 -7.46 6.88
C ILE A 86 2.21 -7.20 8.39
N GLU A 87 3.38 -7.22 9.02
CA GLU A 87 3.53 -7.03 10.45
C GLU A 87 4.55 -5.92 10.75
N PRO A 88 4.06 -4.74 11.19
CA PRO A 88 4.92 -3.73 11.78
C PRO A 88 5.48 -4.21 13.12
N THR A 89 6.79 -4.07 13.32
CA THR A 89 7.44 -4.22 14.63
C THR A 89 7.88 -2.85 15.14
N GLU A 90 8.60 -2.81 16.26
CA GLU A 90 9.17 -1.56 16.80
C GLU A 90 10.15 -0.89 15.82
N GLY A 91 11.04 -1.69 15.21
CA GLY A 91 12.14 -1.16 14.40
C GLY A 91 11.94 -1.25 12.89
N LEU A 92 11.21 -2.28 12.43
CA LEU A 92 11.06 -2.60 11.01
C LEU A 92 9.70 -3.22 10.70
N ILE A 93 9.33 -3.24 9.43
CA ILE A 93 8.11 -3.90 8.95
C ILE A 93 8.51 -5.20 8.26
N VAL A 94 7.86 -6.30 8.64
CA VAL A 94 8.04 -7.60 7.99
C VAL A 94 6.88 -7.84 7.03
N VAL A 95 7.21 -8.33 5.83
CA VAL A 95 6.23 -8.79 4.84
C VAL A 95 6.55 -10.23 4.49
N ASP A 96 5.67 -11.16 4.83
CA ASP A 96 5.82 -12.59 4.54
C ASP A 96 4.90 -13.00 3.37
N VAL A 97 5.40 -13.84 2.46
CA VAL A 97 4.70 -14.26 1.24
C VAL A 97 4.29 -15.73 1.31
N ASN A 98 2.99 -15.97 1.17
CA ASN A 98 2.41 -17.30 1.26
C ASN A 98 1.68 -17.71 -0.02
N SER A 99 1.89 -18.95 -0.45
CA SER A 99 1.17 -19.53 -1.59
C SER A 99 -0.30 -19.84 -1.27
N GLY A 100 -0.64 -20.10 0.00
CA GLY A 100 -2.02 -20.30 0.45
C GLY A 100 -2.77 -21.36 -0.38
N LYS A 101 -3.85 -20.94 -1.04
CA LYS A 101 -4.68 -21.80 -1.91
C LYS A 101 -4.26 -21.80 -3.38
N PHE A 102 -3.13 -21.17 -3.73
CA PHE A 102 -2.60 -21.15 -5.09
C PHE A 102 -2.38 -22.58 -5.62
N LYS A 103 -2.85 -22.86 -6.83
CA LYS A 103 -2.68 -24.16 -7.49
C LYS A 103 -2.10 -23.99 -8.88
N THR A 104 -1.07 -24.76 -9.19
CA THR A 104 -0.47 -24.85 -10.52
C THR A 104 0.01 -26.27 -10.81
N LYS A 105 0.15 -26.62 -12.09
CA LYS A 105 0.79 -27.87 -12.54
C LYS A 105 2.30 -27.71 -12.74
N ALA A 106 2.84 -26.51 -12.58
CA ALA A 106 4.27 -26.23 -12.72
C ALA A 106 5.08 -26.88 -11.59
N SER A 107 6.41 -26.95 -11.78
CA SER A 107 7.31 -27.43 -10.73
C SER A 107 7.27 -26.51 -9.49
N PRO A 108 7.67 -26.99 -8.30
CA PRO A 108 7.65 -26.17 -7.08
C PRO A 108 8.40 -24.84 -7.20
N GLY A 109 9.57 -24.84 -7.85
CA GLY A 109 10.35 -23.61 -8.06
C GLY A 109 9.71 -22.61 -9.01
N GLU A 110 8.99 -23.09 -10.04
CA GLU A 110 8.20 -22.22 -10.91
C GLU A 110 6.95 -21.68 -10.19
N ALA A 111 6.30 -22.52 -9.38
CA ALA A 111 5.16 -22.11 -8.57
C ALA A 111 5.54 -21.00 -7.58
N ALA A 112 6.66 -21.13 -6.88
CA ALA A 112 7.20 -20.10 -5.98
C ALA A 112 7.44 -18.78 -6.72
N PHE A 113 8.09 -18.83 -7.89
CA PHE A 113 8.32 -17.65 -8.72
C PHE A 113 7.01 -16.98 -9.16
N MET A 114 6.01 -17.76 -9.59
CA MET A 114 4.69 -17.24 -9.98
C MET A 114 4.00 -16.51 -8.83
N VAL A 115 4.01 -17.09 -7.62
CA VAL A 115 3.42 -16.47 -6.43
C VAL A 115 4.15 -15.18 -6.07
N ASN A 116 5.48 -15.20 -6.00
CA ASN A 116 6.28 -14.02 -5.70
C ASN A 116 5.99 -12.88 -6.70
N MET A 117 5.90 -13.19 -7.99
CA MET A 117 5.55 -12.20 -9.02
C MET A 117 4.13 -11.66 -8.89
N GLU A 118 3.17 -12.48 -8.46
CA GLU A 118 1.77 -12.07 -8.26
C GLU A 118 1.62 -11.08 -7.09
N VAL A 119 2.35 -11.29 -5.99
CA VAL A 119 2.17 -10.48 -4.78
C VAL A 119 2.89 -9.13 -4.84
N ILE A 120 3.94 -8.98 -5.64
CA ILE A 120 4.75 -7.74 -5.73
C ILE A 120 3.91 -6.47 -5.93
N PRO A 121 2.97 -6.41 -6.89
CA PRO A 121 2.11 -5.24 -7.06
C PRO A 121 1.29 -4.92 -5.80
N GLU A 122 0.87 -5.96 -5.07
CA GLU A 122 0.07 -5.83 -3.86
C GLU A 122 0.92 -5.34 -2.68
N ILE A 123 2.15 -5.85 -2.51
CA ILE A 123 3.11 -5.34 -1.52
C ILE A 123 3.31 -3.83 -1.73
N ALA A 124 3.69 -3.42 -2.95
CA ALA A 124 3.91 -2.00 -3.26
C ALA A 124 2.64 -1.15 -3.05
N ARG A 125 1.46 -1.71 -3.32
CA ARG A 125 0.17 -1.04 -3.08
C ARG A 125 -0.10 -0.85 -1.60
N GLN A 126 0.09 -1.88 -0.77
CA GLN A 126 -0.17 -1.82 0.67
C GLN A 126 0.79 -0.87 1.38
N LEU A 127 2.07 -0.85 0.99
CA LEU A 127 3.04 0.11 1.55
C LEU A 127 2.57 1.56 1.37
N ARG A 128 1.99 1.90 0.20
CA ARG A 128 1.41 3.22 -0.06
C ARG A 128 0.12 3.46 0.73
N LEU A 129 -0.81 2.51 0.70
CA LEU A 129 -2.14 2.73 1.29
C LEU A 129 -2.10 2.81 2.83
N ARG A 130 -1.18 2.09 3.47
CA ARG A 130 -0.99 2.09 4.93
C ARG A 130 0.03 3.15 5.40
N ASP A 131 0.62 3.88 4.46
CA ASP A 131 1.79 4.75 4.62
C ASP A 131 2.92 4.13 5.46
N LEU A 132 3.33 2.90 5.10
CA LEU A 132 4.37 2.17 5.78
C LEU A 132 5.74 2.67 5.32
N GLY A 133 6.59 3.09 6.25
CA GLY A 133 7.91 3.65 5.96
C GLY A 133 8.92 3.31 7.05
N GLY A 134 10.20 3.47 6.71
CA GLY A 134 11.33 2.94 7.48
C GLY A 134 11.95 1.73 6.79
N ILE A 135 12.53 0.84 7.60
CA ILE A 135 13.11 -0.43 7.13
C ILE A 135 11.98 -1.43 6.92
N ILE A 136 11.96 -2.06 5.75
CA ILE A 136 11.01 -3.10 5.38
C ILE A 136 11.82 -4.32 4.95
N VAL A 137 11.47 -5.49 5.48
CA VAL A 137 12.04 -6.78 5.12
C VAL A 137 10.94 -7.63 4.50
N ILE A 138 11.17 -8.12 3.29
CA ILE A 138 10.23 -8.96 2.55
C ILE A 138 10.82 -10.37 2.47
N ASP A 139 10.11 -11.34 3.01
CA ASP A 139 10.40 -12.77 2.93
C ASP A 139 9.62 -13.37 1.76
N PHE A 140 10.31 -13.55 0.64
CA PHE A 140 9.73 -14.18 -0.55
C PHE A 140 9.85 -15.70 -0.44
N ILE A 141 8.94 -16.44 -1.06
CA ILE A 141 9.04 -17.90 -1.14
C ILE A 141 10.37 -18.28 -1.82
N ASP A 142 11.07 -19.25 -1.25
CA ASP A 142 12.38 -19.70 -1.71
C ASP A 142 12.47 -19.91 -3.23
N MET A 143 13.49 -19.28 -3.83
CA MET A 143 13.82 -19.42 -5.24
C MET A 143 15.25 -19.93 -5.40
N VAL A 144 15.40 -21.06 -6.07
CA VAL A 144 16.73 -21.65 -6.34
C VAL A 144 17.44 -20.96 -7.51
N ARG A 145 16.69 -20.52 -8.52
CA ARG A 145 17.25 -19.96 -9.74
C ARG A 145 17.56 -18.48 -9.59
N GLU A 146 18.80 -18.08 -9.87
CA GLU A 146 19.24 -16.68 -9.82
C GLU A 146 18.48 -15.79 -10.82
N ASP A 147 18.04 -16.34 -11.96
CA ASP A 147 17.24 -15.56 -12.91
C ASP A 147 15.85 -15.21 -12.35
N HIS A 148 15.26 -16.06 -11.51
CA HIS A 148 14.00 -15.78 -10.83
C HIS A 148 14.17 -14.68 -9.79
N LYS A 149 15.23 -14.76 -8.97
CA LYS A 149 15.58 -13.73 -7.98
C LYS A 149 15.76 -12.36 -8.64
N ARG A 150 16.50 -12.30 -9.75
CA ARG A 150 16.71 -11.06 -10.51
C ARG A 150 15.38 -10.48 -11.03
N LYS A 151 14.51 -11.31 -11.61
CA LYS A 151 13.20 -10.88 -12.12
C LYS A 151 12.28 -10.36 -11.02
N VAL A 152 12.25 -11.03 -9.86
CA VAL A 152 11.49 -10.58 -8.67
C VAL A 152 11.98 -9.22 -8.19
N HIS A 153 13.30 -9.05 -8.06
CA HIS A 153 13.89 -7.77 -7.67
C HIS A 153 13.55 -6.64 -8.66
N GLU A 154 13.71 -6.86 -9.97
CA GLU A 154 13.36 -5.87 -11.01
C GLU A 154 11.86 -5.53 -11.00
N ALA A 155 11.00 -6.53 -10.82
CA ALA A 155 9.56 -6.32 -10.74
C ALA A 155 9.18 -5.51 -9.50
N LEU A 156 9.83 -5.76 -8.36
CA LEU A 156 9.62 -5.00 -7.12
C LEU A 156 10.03 -3.54 -7.29
N GLN A 157 11.23 -3.28 -7.83
CA GLN A 157 11.68 -1.91 -8.13
C GLN A 157 10.71 -1.18 -9.07
N LYS A 158 10.22 -1.86 -10.12
CA LYS A 158 9.24 -1.30 -11.06
C LYS A 158 7.88 -1.04 -10.42
N ALA A 159 7.46 -1.85 -9.45
CA ALA A 159 6.19 -1.64 -8.74
C ALA A 159 6.28 -0.45 -7.76
N LEU A 160 7.44 -0.28 -7.12
CA LEU A 160 7.73 0.80 -6.19
C LEU A 160 8.00 2.14 -6.87
N SER A 161 8.44 2.18 -8.13
CA SER A 161 8.67 3.44 -8.87
C SER A 161 7.41 4.28 -9.09
N LYS A 162 6.22 3.73 -8.80
CA LYS A 162 4.94 4.45 -8.80
C LYS A 162 4.66 5.16 -7.47
N ASP A 163 5.50 4.95 -6.47
CA ASP A 163 5.42 5.60 -5.17
C ASP A 163 6.06 6.99 -5.22
N HIS A 164 5.46 7.94 -4.52
CA HIS A 164 6.02 9.28 -4.37
C HIS A 164 7.07 9.33 -3.25
N ALA A 165 6.99 8.43 -2.27
CA ALA A 165 8.03 8.28 -1.26
C ALA A 165 9.28 7.65 -1.89
N LYS A 166 10.46 8.19 -1.56
CA LYS A 166 11.74 7.62 -2.01
C LYS A 166 11.88 6.20 -1.46
N THR A 167 12.22 5.25 -2.34
CA THR A 167 12.49 3.86 -1.96
C THR A 167 13.88 3.43 -2.40
N GLU A 168 14.56 2.64 -1.58
CA GLU A 168 15.81 1.97 -1.94
C GLU A 168 15.67 0.48 -1.65
N VAL A 169 15.98 -0.37 -2.62
CA VAL A 169 15.75 -1.82 -2.55
C VAL A 169 17.08 -2.52 -2.75
N ASN A 170 17.47 -3.37 -1.80
CA ASN A 170 18.65 -4.22 -1.91
C ASN A 170 18.34 -5.48 -2.72
N ARG A 171 19.41 -6.12 -3.21
CA ARG A 171 19.29 -7.44 -3.84
C ARG A 171 18.78 -8.46 -2.83
N ILE A 172 18.19 -9.55 -3.34
CA ILE A 172 17.81 -10.69 -2.50
C ILE A 172 19.08 -11.23 -1.82
N SER A 173 19.05 -11.29 -0.50
CA SER A 173 20.16 -11.75 0.33
C SER A 173 20.39 -13.27 0.17
N SER A 174 21.49 -13.76 0.76
CA SER A 174 21.75 -15.21 0.85
C SER A 174 20.69 -15.96 1.67
N LEU A 175 19.95 -15.25 2.54
CA LEU A 175 18.87 -15.80 3.34
C LEU A 175 17.51 -15.78 2.62
N GLY A 176 17.45 -15.32 1.37
CA GLY A 176 16.19 -15.22 0.61
C GLY A 176 15.39 -13.93 0.87
N LEU A 177 15.83 -13.10 1.82
CA LEU A 177 15.17 -11.86 2.20
C LEU A 177 15.50 -10.70 1.26
N VAL A 178 14.54 -9.81 1.05
CA VAL A 178 14.76 -8.49 0.46
C VAL A 178 14.65 -7.42 1.53
N GLU A 179 15.73 -6.69 1.72
CA GLU A 179 15.76 -5.50 2.58
C GLU A 179 15.54 -4.26 1.72
N MET A 180 14.67 -3.37 2.19
CA MET A 180 14.44 -2.09 1.53
C MET A 180 14.16 -0.99 2.54
N THR A 181 14.31 0.26 2.09
CA THR A 181 13.85 1.43 2.83
C THR A 181 12.78 2.16 2.03
N ARG A 182 11.84 2.77 2.75
CA ARG A 182 10.86 3.71 2.20
C ARG A 182 10.82 4.96 3.09
N ALA A 183 11.00 6.14 2.50
CA ALA A 183 10.98 7.39 3.25
C ALA A 183 9.64 7.57 3.98
N ARG A 184 9.68 7.99 5.25
CA ARG A 184 8.48 8.29 6.04
C ARG A 184 7.86 9.61 5.55
N THR A 185 6.60 9.57 5.12
CA THR A 185 5.85 10.78 4.72
C THR A 185 4.97 11.37 5.81
N GLY A 186 4.96 10.73 7.00
CA GLY A 186 4.17 11.11 8.16
C GLY A 186 4.07 9.98 9.19
N LYS A 187 2.97 9.99 9.95
CA LYS A 187 2.54 8.87 10.80
C LYS A 187 1.87 7.79 9.95
N THR A 188 2.05 6.52 10.29
CA THR A 188 1.34 5.41 9.61
C THR A 188 -0.15 5.50 9.88
N LEU A 189 -0.98 4.98 8.97
CA LEU A 189 -2.45 5.02 9.13
C LEU A 189 -2.91 4.35 10.43
N GLU A 190 -2.24 3.26 10.80
CA GLU A 190 -2.52 2.52 12.04
C GLU A 190 -2.19 3.33 13.28
N SER A 191 -1.03 4.01 13.33
CA SER A 191 -0.62 4.82 14.49
C SER A 191 -1.52 6.05 14.75
N ILE A 192 -2.30 6.45 13.74
CA ILE A 192 -3.30 7.53 13.87
C ILE A 192 -4.64 6.96 14.34
N SER A 193 -4.93 5.71 14.01
CA SER A 193 -6.26 5.09 14.19
C SER A 193 -6.38 4.22 15.44
N PHE A 194 -5.26 3.71 15.96
CA PHE A 194 -5.26 2.74 17.06
C PHE A 194 -4.32 3.17 18.19
N GLY A 195 -4.71 2.82 19.41
CA GLY A 195 -3.87 2.91 20.61
C GLY A 195 -3.37 1.54 21.06
N CYS A 196 -2.48 1.52 22.04
CA CYS A 196 -1.96 0.28 22.61
C CYS A 196 -3.08 -0.52 23.31
N CYS A 197 -3.08 -1.85 23.16
CA CYS A 197 -4.05 -2.71 23.82
C CYS A 197 -3.88 -2.62 25.35
N PRO A 198 -4.91 -2.21 26.12
CA PRO A 198 -4.77 -2.00 27.57
C PRO A 198 -4.62 -3.29 28.38
N PHE A 199 -4.88 -4.45 27.77
CA PHE A 199 -4.81 -5.75 28.44
C PHE A 199 -3.44 -6.43 28.30
N CYS A 200 -2.78 -6.21 27.17
CA CYS A 200 -1.53 -6.89 26.86
C CYS A 200 -0.39 -5.94 26.54
N ASP A 201 -0.58 -4.62 26.68
CA ASP A 201 0.40 -3.59 26.33
C ASP A 201 1.00 -3.80 24.93
N GLY A 202 0.15 -4.20 23.97
CA GLY A 202 0.57 -4.45 22.60
C GLY A 202 1.23 -5.81 22.34
N ARG A 203 1.35 -6.69 23.35
CA ARG A 203 1.93 -8.05 23.18
C ARG A 203 1.11 -8.96 22.24
N GLY A 204 -0.16 -8.65 21.99
CA GLY A 204 -1.06 -9.47 21.17
C GLY A 204 -1.37 -10.85 21.76
N ARG A 205 -1.03 -11.08 23.05
CA ARG A 205 -1.18 -12.36 23.74
C ARG A 205 -1.64 -12.13 25.17
N VAL A 206 -2.47 -13.04 25.67
CA VAL A 206 -2.87 -13.09 27.09
C VAL A 206 -2.12 -14.23 27.78
N LYS A 207 -1.70 -14.01 29.04
CA LYS A 207 -1.09 -15.08 29.83
C LYS A 207 -2.17 -16.11 30.16
N TYR A 208 -1.91 -17.39 29.88
CA TYR A 208 -2.79 -18.46 30.36
C TYR A 208 -2.81 -18.44 31.90
N ALA A 209 -3.98 -18.70 32.48
CA ALA A 209 -4.14 -18.83 33.93
C ALA A 209 -3.58 -20.19 34.37
N ASN A 210 -2.26 -20.30 34.45
CA ASN A 210 -1.57 -21.41 35.10
C ASN A 210 -0.81 -20.88 36.31
#